data_AF-A0A2Y9QCV8-F1
#
_entry.id   AF-A0A2Y9QCV8-F1
#
_cell.length_a   1.000
_cell.length_b   1.000
_cell.length_c   1.000
_cell.angle_alpha   90.00
_cell.angle_beta   90.00
_cell.angle_gamma   90.00
#
_symmetry.space_group_name_H-M   'P 1'
#
loop_
_entity.id
_entity.type
_entity.pdbx_description
1 polymer ?
#
loop_
_entity_poly.entity_id
_entity_poly.type
_entity_poly.pdbx_seq_one_letter_code
_entity_poly.pdbx_strand_id
1 'polypeptide(L)'
;MGCLGNSKTEDQRNEEKAQREANKKIEKQLQKDKQVYRATHRLLLLGAGESGKSTIVKQMRILHVNGFNGEGGEEDPQAARSNSDG
;
A
#
# COMPACT_ATOMS: atom_id res chain seq x y z
N MET A 1 -34.38 33.54 -25.03
CA MET A 1 -33.05 33.10 -25.51
C MET A 1 -32.02 33.85 -24.69
N GLY A 2 -31.58 33.28 -23.57
CA GLY A 2 -30.75 33.97 -22.59
C GLY A 2 -29.76 32.99 -21.96
N CYS A 3 -28.69 32.69 -22.69
CA CYS A 3 -27.49 32.10 -22.11
C CYS A 3 -26.73 33.23 -21.39
N LEU A 4 -27.00 33.44 -20.11
CA LEU A 4 -26.17 34.27 -19.25
C LEU A 4 -25.18 33.35 -18.54
N GLY A 5 -23.94 33.42 -19.04
CA GLY A 5 -22.81 32.59 -18.63
C GLY A 5 -22.49 32.77 -17.15
N ASN A 6 -22.32 31.63 -16.49
CA ASN A 6 -21.86 31.52 -15.11
C ASN A 6 -20.37 31.92 -15.05
N SER A 7 -20.06 33.20 -14.85
CA SER A 7 -18.67 33.63 -14.65
C SER A 7 -18.20 33.23 -13.25
N LYS A 8 -17.59 32.05 -13.14
CA LYS A 8 -16.84 31.69 -11.93
C LYS A 8 -15.82 32.78 -11.62
N THR A 9 -15.72 33.18 -10.36
CA THR A 9 -14.69 34.11 -9.90
C THR A 9 -13.29 33.51 -10.14
N GLU A 10 -12.27 34.36 -10.27
CA GLU A 10 -10.88 33.88 -10.47
C GLU A 10 -10.43 32.94 -9.35
N ASP A 11 -10.87 33.20 -8.11
CA ASP A 11 -10.55 32.34 -6.96
C ASP A 11 -11.12 30.93 -7.12
N GLN A 12 -12.37 30.79 -7.58
CA GLN A 12 -12.97 29.48 -7.87
C GLN A 12 -12.24 28.74 -8.99
N ARG A 13 -11.75 29.46 -10.02
CA ARG A 13 -10.93 28.85 -11.09
C ARG A 13 -9.59 28.35 -10.55
N ASN A 14 -8.96 29.12 -9.67
CA ASN A 14 -7.68 28.77 -9.07
C ASN A 14 -7.81 27.55 -8.12
N GLU A 15 -8.87 27.51 -7.31
CA GLU A 15 -9.19 26.35 -6.47
C GLU A 15 -9.46 25.09 -7.29
N GLU A 16 -10.25 25.19 -8.36
CA GLU A 16 -10.50 24.05 -9.26
C GLU A 16 -9.21 23.56 -9.93
N LYS A 17 -8.30 24.47 -10.29
CA LYS A 17 -7.00 24.11 -10.85
C LYS A 17 -6.12 23.41 -9.81
N ALA A 18 -6.03 23.93 -8.59
CA ALA A 18 -5.29 23.32 -7.50
C ALA A 18 -5.83 21.92 -7.15
N GLN A 19 -7.15 21.76 -7.11
CA GLN A 19 -7.79 20.46 -6.86
C GLN A 19 -7.50 19.46 -7.99
N ARG A 20 -7.55 19.91 -9.25
CA ARG A 20 -7.17 19.06 -10.41
C ARG A 20 -5.70 18.63 -10.35
N GLU A 21 -4.80 19.53 -9.97
CA GLU A 21 -3.38 19.22 -9.82
C GLU A 21 -3.13 18.23 -8.68
N ALA A 22 -3.81 18.39 -7.53
CA ALA A 22 -3.76 17.45 -6.42
C ALA A 22 -4.28 16.06 -6.84
N ASN A 23 -5.45 15.98 -7.48
CA ASN A 23 -6.00 14.74 -8.00
C ASN A 23 -5.06 14.06 -8.99
N LYS A 24 -4.42 14.82 -9.89
CA LYS A 24 -3.44 14.28 -10.85
C LYS A 24 -2.21 13.71 -10.15
N LYS A 25 -1.76 14.30 -9.04
CA LYS A 25 -0.63 13.75 -8.25
C LYS A 25 -1.03 12.44 -7.57
N ILE A 26 -2.23 12.38 -6.98
CA ILE A 26 -2.75 11.16 -6.34
C ILE A 26 -2.87 10.04 -7.36
N GLU A 27 -3.47 10.29 -8.52
CA GLU A 27 -3.63 9.28 -9.57
C GLU A 27 -2.28 8.73 -10.06
N LYS A 28 -1.28 9.60 -10.23
CA LYS A 28 0.09 9.17 -10.57
C LYS A 28 0.71 8.29 -9.49
N GLN A 29 0.48 8.59 -8.21
CA GLN A 29 0.98 7.77 -7.11
C GLN A 29 0.29 6.40 -7.11
N LEU A 30 -1.03 6.36 -7.24
CA LEU A 30 -1.81 5.13 -7.31
C LEU A 30 -1.36 4.22 -8.47
N GLN A 31 -1.05 4.79 -9.64
CA GLN A 31 -0.56 4.02 -10.77
C GLN A 31 0.80 3.37 -10.50
N LYS A 32 1.72 4.10 -9.85
CA LYS A 32 3.02 3.56 -9.43
C LYS A 32 2.83 2.44 -8.41
N ASP A 33 2.00 2.67 -7.39
CA ASP A 33 1.76 1.70 -6.33
C ASP A 33 1.09 0.43 -6.88
N LYS A 34 0.19 0.57 -7.86
CA LYS A 34 -0.44 -0.56 -8.57
C LYS A 34 0.59 -1.36 -9.37
N GLN A 35 1.58 -0.71 -9.98
CA GLN A 35 2.65 -1.40 -10.69
C GLN A 35 3.54 -2.19 -9.72
N VAL A 36 3.94 -1.57 -8.62
CA VAL A 36 4.72 -2.23 -7.55
C VAL A 36 3.94 -3.40 -6.99
N TYR A 37 2.66 -3.22 -6.65
CA TYR A 37 1.78 -4.27 -6.14
C TYR A 37 1.70 -5.47 -7.09
N ARG A 38 1.57 -5.22 -8.41
CA ARG A 38 1.51 -6.28 -9.43
C ARG A 38 2.85 -6.99 -9.62
N ALA A 39 3.97 -6.30 -9.41
CA ALA A 39 5.30 -6.90 -9.49
C ALA A 39 5.66 -7.74 -8.24
N THR A 40 5.00 -7.47 -7.10
CA THR A 40 5.21 -8.20 -5.84
C THR A 40 4.52 -9.56 -5.84
N HIS A 41 5.29 -10.63 -5.64
CA HIS A 41 4.77 -11.98 -5.49
C HIS A 41 4.36 -12.22 -4.02
N ARG A 42 3.07 -12.46 -3.78
CA ARG A 42 2.52 -12.72 -2.44
C ARG A 42 2.47 -14.22 -2.19
N LEU A 43 3.18 -14.69 -1.17
CA LEU A 43 3.25 -16.09 -0.79
C LEU A 43 2.59 -16.27 0.58
N LEU A 44 1.74 -17.30 0.70
CA LEU A 44 1.12 -17.72 1.96
C LEU A 44 1.73 -19.05 2.38
N LEU A 45 2.27 -19.11 3.59
CA LEU A 45 2.80 -20.34 4.18
C LEU A 45 1.78 -20.93 5.14
N LEU A 46 1.37 -22.17 4.89
CA LEU A 46 0.40 -22.92 5.70
C LEU A 46 1.07 -24.13 6.35
N GLY A 47 0.59 -24.51 7.54
CA GLY A 47 1.11 -25.65 8.29
C GLY A 47 0.72 -25.58 9.76
N ALA A 48 0.90 -26.70 10.49
CA ALA A 48 0.65 -26.78 11.92
C ALA A 48 1.52 -25.81 12.75
N GLY A 49 1.20 -25.60 14.04
CA GLY A 49 1.88 -24.64 14.92
C GLY A 49 3.41 -24.73 14.92
N GLU A 50 3.96 -25.94 14.82
CA GLU A 50 5.40 -26.21 14.94
C GLU A 50 6.08 -26.61 13.61
N SER A 51 5.38 -26.47 12.48
CA SER A 51 5.88 -26.84 11.15
C SER A 51 7.04 -25.98 10.61
N GLY A 52 7.57 -25.04 11.40
CA GLY A 52 8.74 -24.24 11.02
C GLY A 52 8.46 -23.09 10.05
N LYS A 53 7.20 -22.65 9.89
CA LYS A 53 6.84 -21.50 9.03
C LYS A 53 7.68 -20.26 9.32
N SER A 54 7.89 -19.94 10.60
CA SER A 54 8.71 -18.80 11.03
C SER A 54 10.19 -18.97 10.65
N THR A 55 10.71 -20.20 10.63
CA THR A 55 12.08 -20.50 10.21
C THR A 55 12.29 -20.18 8.73
N ILE A 56 11.32 -20.52 7.86
CA ILE A 56 11.38 -20.21 6.43
C ILE A 56 11.45 -18.69 6.20
N VAL A 57 10.61 -17.93 6.90
CA VAL A 57 10.60 -16.45 6.80
C VAL A 57 11.93 -15.86 7.30
N LYS A 58 12.48 -16.39 8.41
CA LYS A 58 13.79 -15.96 8.95
C LYS A 58 14.93 -16.23 7.94
N GLN A 59 14.93 -17.40 7.30
CA GLN A 59 15.94 -17.72 6.28
C GLN A 59 15.80 -16.85 5.03
N MET A 60 14.58 -16.56 4.59
CA MET A 60 14.35 -15.64 3.47
C MET A 60 14.89 -14.24 3.75
N ARG A 61 14.74 -13.74 4.98
CA ARG A 61 15.34 -12.46 5.40
C ARG A 61 16.86 -12.50 5.35
N ILE A 62 17.50 -13.56 5.87
CA ILE A 62 18.97 -13.70 5.86
C ILE A 62 19.55 -13.72 4.44
N LEU A 63 18.86 -14.39 3.50
CA LEU A 63 19.36 -14.57 2.13
C LEU A 63 19.10 -13.37 1.21
N HIS A 64 17.99 -12.65 1.38
CA HIS A 64 17.52 -11.66 0.41
C HIS A 64 17.42 -10.23 0.92
N VAL A 65 17.55 -9.99 2.23
CA VAL A 65 17.54 -8.66 2.84
C VAL A 65 18.88 -8.47 3.55
N ASN A 66 19.48 -7.27 3.47
CA ASN A 66 20.83 -6.95 3.98
C ASN A 66 20.97 -7.09 5.51
N GLY A 67 20.95 -8.32 6.03
CA GLY A 67 21.20 -8.66 7.42
C GLY A 67 20.07 -8.30 8.39
N PHE A 68 20.08 -9.00 9.54
CA PHE A 68 19.18 -8.75 10.66
C PHE A 68 19.69 -7.52 11.43
N ASN A 69 19.29 -6.31 11.02
CA ASN A 69 19.35 -5.18 11.95
C ASN A 69 18.40 -5.51 13.08
N GLY A 70 18.95 -5.74 14.29
CA GLY A 70 18.33 -6.38 15.45
C GLY A 70 17.06 -5.74 16.04
N GLU A 71 16.30 -4.97 15.26
CA GLU A 71 15.02 -4.35 15.61
C GLU A 71 13.81 -5.19 15.15
N GLY A 72 14.03 -6.43 14.73
CA GLY A 72 12.97 -7.35 14.26
C GLY A 72 12.30 -8.18 15.37
N GLY A 73 12.32 -7.71 16.62
CA GLY A 73 11.74 -8.39 17.79
C GLY A 73 10.23 -8.20 17.95
N GLU A 74 9.61 -7.29 17.21
CA GLU A 74 8.16 -7.12 17.24
C GLU A 74 7.54 -7.93 16.10
N GLU A 75 7.22 -9.19 16.42
CA GLU A 75 6.23 -9.96 15.69
C GLU A 75 4.90 -9.19 15.77
N ASP A 76 4.49 -8.52 14.69
CA ASP A 76 3.22 -7.82 14.63
C ASP A 76 2.07 -8.82 14.93
N PRO A 77 1.46 -8.79 16.12
CA PRO A 77 0.56 -9.84 16.58
C PRO A 77 -0.76 -9.87 15.79
N GLN A 78 -0.99 -8.88 14.92
CA GLN A 78 -2.17 -8.82 14.05
C GLN A 78 -2.09 -9.72 12.82
N ALA A 79 -0.89 -10.04 12.30
CA ALA A 79 -0.76 -10.89 11.11
C ALA A 79 -1.15 -12.36 11.36
N ALA A 80 -1.15 -12.81 12.62
CA ALA A 80 -1.47 -14.19 13.00
C ALA A 80 -2.94 -14.41 13.37
N ARG A 81 -3.78 -13.36 13.48
CA ARG A 81 -5.13 -13.46 14.06
C ARG A 81 -6.33 -13.43 13.10
N SER A 82 -6.14 -13.29 11.79
CA SER A 82 -7.26 -13.41 10.85
C SER A 82 -7.26 -14.80 10.21
N ASN A 83 -8.06 -15.70 10.76
CA ASN A 83 -8.84 -16.77 10.09
C ASN A 83 -9.10 -17.93 11.07
N SER A 84 -9.82 -17.64 12.15
CA SER A 84 -10.39 -18.65 13.02
C SER A 84 -11.76 -18.19 13.50
N ASP A 85 -12.66 -17.89 12.56
CA ASP A 85 -14.09 -17.87 12.81
C ASP A 85 -14.80 -18.30 11.53
N GLY A 86 -15.23 -19.55 11.56
CA GLY A 86 -15.95 -20.31 10.54
C GLY A 86 -16.33 -21.65 11.13
#